data_AF-A0A9R1TZ99-F1
#
_entry.id   AF-A0A9R1TZ99-F1
#
_cell.length_a   1.000
_cell.length_b   1.000
_cell.length_c   1.000
_cell.angle_alpha   90.00
_cell.angle_beta   90.00
_cell.angle_gamma   90.00
#
_symmetry.space_group_name_H-M   'P 1'
#
loop_
_entity.id
_entity.type
_entity.pdbx_description
1 polymer ?
#
loop_
_entity_poly.entity_id
_entity_poly.type
_entity_poly.pdbx_seq_one_letter_code
_entity_poly.pdbx_strand_id
1 'polypeptide(L)'
;MPIDLYYFPPSPPVRAVILLSKALGIHLNLKVIDVTKGEQLDPEYLKINPQHTIPTIDDHGFILSESRAIMAYLVNKYAKNDSLYPKDPKEKGIVDERLYFDISTLWMRLFNAYVPVIFGMTDEVTEESIQGIERAFEILNAFLEGNDFVAGDHLTIADFSIAISTHFAEMLGFDIGRYDNVSGWYERCKDCLEKYGFEEVNTPALALGEWYRANLKEEYRKYRTLSCHNYLTMLIIYRMTIDLYYVPGSAPCRAVRLAAAAVGVNLNLKLTDLMGGEHLKPEFIKLNPQHTVPTINDNGFVLWESRAIMGYLVDQYAKNDSIYPKEAKARALVNQRLFFDQGTLYSAIADYYYPQLFAGAPADPVKLEKITGALGLLEKLLEGQTYAAGKNLTIADLSLIATVTTIEALSYDLTPFKNISKWSAKIKGEAPKYQEANGDGVKHFKELVDRLTKK
;
A
#
# COMPACT_ATOMS: atom_id res chain seq x y z
N MET A 1 30.37 -23.00 26.60
CA MET A 1 30.60 -21.69 27.25
C MET A 1 29.36 -20.84 26.96
N PRO A 2 28.98 -19.87 27.81
CA PRO A 2 27.81 -19.04 27.55
C PRO A 2 27.99 -18.17 26.30
N ILE A 3 26.90 -17.94 25.57
CA ILE A 3 26.86 -16.94 24.49
C ILE A 3 26.54 -15.60 25.13
N ASP A 4 27.33 -14.57 24.84
CA ASP A 4 27.03 -13.22 25.31
C ASP A 4 25.84 -12.67 24.50
N LEU A 5 24.83 -12.12 25.17
CA LEU A 5 23.70 -11.43 24.54
C LEU A 5 23.64 -10.00 25.05
N TYR A 6 23.89 -9.04 24.17
CA TYR A 6 23.68 -7.61 24.39
C TYR A 6 22.19 -7.29 24.22
N TYR A 7 21.54 -6.82 25.29
CA TYR A 7 20.09 -6.76 25.35
C TYR A 7 19.51 -5.62 26.19
N PHE A 8 18.26 -5.28 25.91
CA PHE A 8 17.41 -4.48 26.77
C PHE A 8 16.19 -5.33 27.13
N PRO A 9 15.92 -5.64 28.42
CA PRO A 9 14.93 -6.66 28.80
C PRO A 9 13.53 -6.48 28.17
N PRO A 10 12.95 -5.27 28.09
CA PRO A 10 11.63 -5.08 27.49
C PRO A 10 11.56 -5.28 25.96
N SER A 11 12.70 -5.24 25.26
CA SER A 11 12.77 -5.24 23.80
C SER A 11 12.15 -6.51 23.19
N PRO A 12 11.12 -6.41 22.33
CA PRO A 12 10.49 -7.58 21.72
C PRO A 12 11.47 -8.44 20.87
N PRO A 13 12.31 -7.87 19.99
CA PRO A 13 13.32 -8.65 19.27
C PRO A 13 14.29 -9.44 20.17
N VAL A 14 14.65 -8.87 21.33
CA VAL A 14 15.48 -9.53 22.35
C VAL A 14 14.73 -10.69 23.00
N ARG A 15 13.48 -10.49 23.40
CA ARG A 15 12.66 -11.50 24.07
C ARG A 15 12.49 -12.74 23.20
N ALA A 16 12.32 -12.58 21.89
CA ALA A 16 12.27 -13.70 20.95
C ALA A 16 13.57 -14.54 20.97
N VAL A 17 14.74 -13.88 20.98
CA VAL A 17 16.04 -14.55 21.06
C VAL A 17 16.24 -15.26 22.39
N ILE A 18 15.84 -14.64 23.51
CA ILE A 18 15.93 -15.26 24.85
C ILE A 18 15.03 -16.50 24.93
N LEU A 19 13.77 -16.39 24.50
CA LEU A 19 12.81 -17.49 24.54
C LEU A 19 13.29 -18.67 23.69
N LEU A 20 13.78 -18.42 22.47
CA LEU A 20 14.35 -19.46 21.63
C LEU A 20 15.61 -20.07 22.25
N SER A 21 16.48 -19.25 22.84
CA SER A 21 17.69 -19.75 23.51
C SER A 21 17.33 -20.69 24.67
N LYS A 22 16.30 -20.36 25.46
CA LYS A 22 15.76 -21.26 26.49
C LYS A 22 15.22 -22.56 25.88
N ALA A 23 14.46 -22.48 24.78
CA ALA A 23 13.94 -23.66 24.09
C ALA A 23 15.04 -24.59 23.52
N LEU A 24 16.19 -24.01 23.13
CA LEU A 24 17.37 -24.74 22.66
C LEU A 24 18.29 -25.21 23.80
N GLY A 25 18.05 -24.81 25.04
CA GLY A 25 18.92 -25.11 26.18
C GLY A 25 20.25 -24.34 26.16
N ILE A 26 20.30 -23.19 25.49
CA ILE A 26 21.48 -22.34 25.38
C ILE A 26 21.57 -21.45 26.62
N HIS A 27 22.73 -21.48 27.28
CA HIS A 27 23.02 -20.58 28.39
C HIS A 27 23.53 -19.24 27.86
N LEU A 28 22.79 -18.16 28.15
CA LEU A 28 23.14 -16.80 27.76
C LEU A 28 23.82 -16.06 28.92
N ASN A 29 24.91 -15.36 28.63
CA ASN A 29 25.46 -14.33 29.50
C ASN A 29 24.87 -12.98 29.08
N LEU A 30 24.00 -12.43 29.92
CA LEU A 30 23.18 -11.26 29.60
C LEU A 30 23.96 -9.96 29.87
N LYS A 31 24.18 -9.15 28.84
CA LYS A 31 24.86 -7.84 28.90
C LYS A 31 23.86 -6.73 28.61
N VAL A 32 23.46 -5.99 29.64
CA VAL A 32 22.46 -4.92 29.48
C VAL A 32 23.04 -3.78 28.64
N ILE A 33 22.25 -3.29 27.68
CA ILE A 33 22.44 -2.03 26.95
C ILE A 33 21.16 -1.20 27.18
N ASP A 34 21.25 -0.16 28.00
CA ASP A 34 20.12 0.71 28.35
C ASP A 34 19.82 1.69 27.21
N VAL A 35 18.89 1.28 26.35
CA VAL A 35 18.48 2.08 25.20
C VAL A 35 17.78 3.39 25.56
N THR A 36 17.28 3.50 26.80
CA THR A 36 16.62 4.72 27.30
C THR A 36 17.64 5.82 27.61
N LYS A 37 18.90 5.43 27.87
CA LYS A 37 20.03 6.34 28.06
C LYS A 37 20.88 6.54 26.81
N GLY A 38 20.56 5.82 25.73
CA GLY A 38 21.32 5.89 24.48
C GLY A 38 22.60 5.06 24.48
N GLU A 39 22.78 4.09 25.39
CA GLU A 39 24.01 3.28 25.49
C GLU A 39 24.32 2.49 24.19
N GLN A 40 23.32 2.25 23.34
CA GLN A 40 23.52 1.66 22.01
C GLN A 40 24.30 2.57 21.03
N LEU A 41 24.51 3.84 21.39
CA LEU A 41 25.30 4.81 20.63
C LEU A 41 26.73 4.94 21.19
N ASP A 42 27.05 4.26 22.30
CA ASP A 42 28.36 4.34 22.91
C ASP A 42 29.44 3.79 21.96
N PRO A 43 30.59 4.47 21.80
CA PRO A 43 31.63 4.04 20.88
C PRO A 43 32.14 2.61 21.11
N GLU A 44 32.14 2.13 22.36
CA GLU A 44 32.54 0.75 22.66
C GLU A 44 31.50 -0.28 22.21
N TYR A 45 30.20 0.05 22.29
CA TYR A 45 29.15 -0.83 21.75
C TYR A 45 29.10 -0.78 20.22
N LEU A 46 29.31 0.39 19.61
CA LEU A 46 29.36 0.54 18.15
C LEU A 46 30.49 -0.28 17.49
N LYS A 47 31.58 -0.58 18.21
CA LYS A 47 32.61 -1.52 17.74
C LYS A 47 32.09 -2.96 17.62
N ILE A 48 31.06 -3.31 18.40
CA ILE A 48 30.42 -4.62 18.42
C ILE A 48 29.29 -4.64 17.37
N ASN A 49 28.40 -3.65 17.40
CA ASN A 49 27.31 -3.51 16.42
C ASN A 49 27.24 -2.08 15.85
N PRO A 50 27.74 -1.83 14.63
CA PRO A 50 27.70 -0.51 14.01
C PRO A 50 26.27 -0.07 13.61
N GLN A 51 25.30 -0.98 13.60
CA GLN A 51 23.89 -0.67 13.37
C GLN A 51 23.20 -0.08 14.61
N HIS A 52 23.91 0.11 15.74
CA HIS A 52 23.36 0.74 16.96
C HIS A 52 22.04 0.11 17.45
N THR A 53 21.86 -1.19 17.19
CA THR A 53 20.65 -1.94 17.50
C THR A 53 20.92 -3.07 18.50
N ILE A 54 19.84 -3.57 19.08
CA ILE A 54 19.80 -4.79 19.88
C ILE A 54 18.67 -5.68 19.34
N PRO A 55 18.74 -7.02 19.51
CA PRO A 55 19.81 -7.79 20.14
C PRO A 55 21.11 -7.84 19.33
N THR A 56 22.21 -8.16 19.99
CA THR A 56 23.47 -8.61 19.37
C THR A 56 24.03 -9.75 20.20
N ILE A 57 24.52 -10.82 19.57
CA ILE A 57 25.22 -11.91 20.25
C ILE A 57 26.71 -11.87 19.98
N ASP A 58 27.50 -12.40 20.91
CA ASP A 58 28.87 -12.84 20.69
C ASP A 58 28.97 -14.32 21.10
N ASP A 59 29.02 -15.18 20.09
CA ASP A 59 29.22 -16.61 20.22
C ASP A 59 30.71 -16.95 20.02
N HIS A 60 31.47 -16.75 21.09
CA HIS A 60 32.89 -17.10 21.18
C HIS A 60 33.77 -16.43 20.10
N GLY A 61 33.55 -15.14 19.88
CA GLY A 61 34.22 -14.31 18.89
C GLY A 61 33.45 -14.16 17.58
N PHE A 62 32.34 -14.88 17.39
CA PHE A 62 31.43 -14.65 16.27
C PHE A 62 30.30 -13.71 16.69
N ILE A 63 30.37 -12.47 16.21
CA ILE A 63 29.38 -11.43 16.50
C ILE A 63 28.29 -11.43 15.43
N LEU A 64 27.02 -11.44 15.85
CA LEU A 64 25.87 -11.38 14.96
C LEU A 64 24.78 -10.48 15.55
N SER A 65 24.31 -9.52 14.75
CA SER A 65 23.13 -8.69 15.03
C SER A 65 21.91 -9.20 14.23
N GLU A 66 20.76 -8.53 14.38
CA GLU A 66 19.44 -8.90 13.80
C GLU A 66 18.79 -10.13 14.45
N SER A 67 17.72 -9.92 15.22
CA SER A 67 17.09 -10.98 16.03
C SER A 67 16.72 -12.22 15.21
N ARG A 68 16.20 -12.04 14.00
CA ARG A 68 15.74 -13.15 13.15
C ARG A 68 16.89 -13.92 12.52
N ALA A 69 17.99 -13.23 12.19
CA ALA A 69 19.24 -13.88 11.77
C ALA A 69 19.90 -14.64 12.92
N ILE A 70 19.90 -14.05 14.13
CA ILE A 70 20.36 -14.70 15.36
C ILE A 70 19.55 -15.97 15.62
N MET A 71 18.22 -15.92 15.56
CA MET A 71 17.38 -17.11 15.76
C MET A 71 17.69 -18.23 14.77
N ALA A 72 17.79 -17.89 13.47
CA ALA A 72 18.17 -18.85 12.43
C ALA A 72 19.57 -19.45 12.68
N TYR A 73 20.54 -18.63 13.09
CA TYR A 73 21.89 -19.08 13.44
C TYR A 73 21.89 -20.04 14.64
N LEU A 74 21.19 -19.68 15.72
CA LEU A 74 21.14 -20.50 16.94
C LEU A 74 20.48 -21.85 16.67
N VAL A 75 19.40 -21.91 15.89
CA VAL A 75 18.80 -23.20 15.50
C VAL A 75 19.77 -24.01 14.65
N ASN A 76 20.35 -23.42 13.60
CA ASN A 76 21.27 -24.14 12.71
C ASN A 76 22.50 -24.71 13.43
N LYS A 77 22.99 -24.01 14.47
CA LYS A 77 24.20 -24.40 15.20
C LYS A 77 23.93 -25.31 16.40
N TYR A 78 22.86 -25.07 17.14
CA TYR A 78 22.64 -25.69 18.46
C TYR A 78 21.40 -26.57 18.55
N ALA A 79 20.44 -26.47 17.62
CA ALA A 79 19.27 -27.34 17.69
C ALA A 79 19.64 -28.79 17.42
N LYS A 80 18.95 -29.71 18.12
CA LYS A 80 19.15 -31.15 17.98
C LYS A 80 18.56 -31.70 16.68
N ASN A 81 17.64 -30.97 16.08
CA ASN A 81 16.96 -31.28 14.82
C ASN A 81 16.61 -29.96 14.12
N ASP A 82 16.05 -30.06 12.92
CA ASP A 82 15.65 -28.94 12.08
C ASP A 82 14.15 -28.60 12.20
N SER A 83 13.43 -29.11 13.20
CA SER A 83 11.97 -28.89 13.28
C SER A 83 11.60 -27.42 13.46
N LEU A 84 12.45 -26.64 14.15
CA LEU A 84 12.23 -25.20 14.35
C LEU A 84 12.63 -24.35 13.13
N TYR A 85 13.46 -24.90 12.24
CA TYR A 85 13.92 -24.23 11.02
C TYR A 85 14.32 -25.28 9.98
N PRO A 86 13.34 -25.76 9.18
CA PRO A 86 13.54 -26.88 8.27
C PRO A 86 14.63 -26.63 7.23
N LYS A 87 15.26 -27.71 6.74
CA LYS A 87 16.24 -27.64 5.66
C LYS A 87 15.63 -27.80 4.27
N ASP A 88 14.42 -28.34 4.17
CA ASP A 88 13.72 -28.40 2.90
C ASP A 88 13.52 -26.97 2.36
N PRO A 89 13.93 -26.66 1.12
CA PRO A 89 13.87 -25.30 0.61
C PRO A 89 12.47 -24.68 0.58
N LYS A 90 11.40 -25.48 0.43
CA LYS A 90 10.04 -24.96 0.39
C LYS A 90 9.55 -24.65 1.79
N GLU A 91 9.69 -25.59 2.72
CA GLU A 91 9.29 -25.39 4.12
C GLU A 91 10.06 -24.23 4.74
N LYS A 92 11.38 -24.20 4.53
CA LYS A 92 12.24 -23.10 4.94
C LYS A 92 11.81 -21.77 4.32
N GLY A 93 11.45 -21.79 3.03
CA GLY A 93 10.97 -20.61 2.31
C GLY A 93 9.72 -20.00 2.95
N ILE A 94 8.80 -20.83 3.46
CA ILE A 94 7.63 -20.36 4.20
C ILE A 94 8.05 -19.76 5.55
N VAL A 95 8.93 -20.41 6.32
CA VAL A 95 9.42 -19.85 7.59
C VAL A 95 10.09 -18.48 7.37
N ASP A 96 10.94 -18.37 6.35
CA ASP A 96 11.60 -17.13 5.97
C ASP A 96 10.57 -16.05 5.59
N GLU A 97 9.57 -16.39 4.79
CA GLU A 97 8.47 -15.49 4.41
C GLU A 97 7.77 -14.91 5.64
N ARG A 98 7.46 -15.74 6.65
CA ARG A 98 6.80 -15.30 7.89
C ARG A 98 7.72 -14.41 8.74
N LEU A 99 9.01 -14.74 8.83
CA LEU A 99 9.99 -13.88 9.51
C LEU A 99 10.14 -12.52 8.82
N TYR A 100 10.14 -12.49 7.48
CA TYR A 100 10.20 -11.24 6.70
C TYR A 100 8.92 -10.42 6.82
N PHE A 101 7.76 -11.07 6.82
CA PHE A 101 6.48 -10.43 7.11
C PHE A 101 6.50 -9.78 8.51
N ASP A 102 7.00 -10.49 9.52
CA ASP A 102 7.09 -9.94 10.87
C ASP A 102 7.98 -8.69 10.91
N ILE A 103 9.24 -8.77 10.46
CA ILE A 103 10.16 -7.62 10.53
C ILE A 103 9.74 -6.45 9.64
N SER A 104 9.20 -6.69 8.43
CA SER A 104 8.93 -5.61 7.47
C SER A 104 7.52 -5.04 7.58
N THR A 105 6.57 -5.81 8.13
CA THR A 105 5.15 -5.46 8.16
C THR A 105 4.64 -5.38 9.58
N LEU A 106 4.52 -6.51 10.29
CA LEU A 106 3.86 -6.54 11.60
C LEU A 106 4.62 -5.71 12.65
N TRP A 107 5.88 -6.05 12.90
CA TRP A 107 6.72 -5.36 13.88
C TRP A 107 6.90 -3.88 13.53
N MET A 108 7.13 -3.52 12.26
CA MET A 108 7.28 -2.11 11.88
C MET A 108 6.02 -1.28 12.09
N ARG A 109 4.84 -1.87 11.87
CA ARG A 109 3.57 -1.17 12.15
C ARG A 109 3.37 -0.98 13.64
N LEU A 110 3.63 -2.01 14.44
CA LEU A 110 3.58 -1.92 15.91
C LEU A 110 4.61 -0.91 16.45
N PHE A 111 5.84 -0.96 15.94
CA PHE A 111 6.94 -0.08 16.34
C PHE A 111 6.60 1.37 16.04
N ASN A 112 6.26 1.69 14.79
CA ASN A 112 5.97 3.06 14.37
C ASN A 112 4.73 3.64 15.05
N ALA A 113 3.74 2.81 15.38
CA ALA A 113 2.53 3.25 16.05
C ALA A 113 2.75 3.51 17.55
N TYR A 114 3.42 2.60 18.25
CA TYR A 114 3.41 2.58 19.71
C TYR A 114 4.69 3.11 20.35
N VAL A 115 5.86 2.91 19.73
CA VAL A 115 7.14 3.29 20.33
C VAL A 115 7.28 4.80 20.52
N PRO A 116 6.88 5.66 19.56
CA PRO A 116 6.85 7.11 19.78
C PRO A 116 6.00 7.51 21.00
N VAL A 117 4.88 6.84 21.26
CA VAL A 117 4.04 7.10 22.45
C VAL A 117 4.70 6.57 23.72
N ILE A 118 5.23 5.34 23.70
CA ILE A 118 5.93 4.73 24.84
C ILE A 118 7.04 5.64 25.36
N PHE A 119 7.79 6.29 24.48
CA PHE A 119 8.90 7.18 24.85
C PHE A 119 8.53 8.68 24.87
N GLY A 120 7.25 9.02 24.77
CA GLY A 120 6.76 10.39 24.93
C GLY A 120 7.17 11.35 23.81
N MET A 121 7.51 10.82 22.63
CA MET A 121 7.76 11.62 21.42
C MET A 121 6.47 12.15 20.79
N THR A 122 5.36 11.46 21.05
CA THR A 122 3.99 11.85 20.73
C THR A 122 3.05 11.31 21.81
N ASP A 123 1.85 11.86 21.95
CA ASP A 123 0.83 11.43 22.90
C ASP A 123 -0.37 10.75 22.23
N GLU A 124 -0.27 10.49 20.92
CA GLU A 124 -1.35 9.93 20.09
C GLU A 124 -0.91 8.71 19.27
N VAL A 125 -1.88 7.81 19.04
CA VAL A 125 -1.78 6.79 17.99
C VAL A 125 -2.81 7.13 16.93
N THR A 126 -2.35 7.34 15.70
CA THR A 126 -3.23 7.77 14.61
C THR A 126 -4.14 6.64 14.16
N GLU A 127 -5.32 6.98 13.65
CA GLU A 127 -6.24 6.00 13.07
C GLU A 127 -5.58 5.23 11.91
N GLU A 128 -4.77 5.89 11.10
CA GLU A 128 -3.98 5.27 10.04
C GLU A 128 -3.02 4.19 10.57
N SER A 129 -2.36 4.46 11.70
CA SER A 129 -1.46 3.50 12.36
C SER A 129 -2.22 2.29 12.86
N ILE A 130 -3.39 2.49 13.47
CA ILE A 130 -4.27 1.41 13.93
C ILE A 130 -4.77 0.57 12.75
N GLN A 131 -5.31 1.18 11.71
CA GLN A 131 -5.72 0.46 10.49
C GLN A 131 -4.53 -0.29 9.87
N GLY A 132 -3.34 0.29 9.97
CA GLY A 132 -2.10 -0.35 9.58
C GLY A 132 -1.87 -1.66 10.34
N ILE A 133 -1.95 -1.62 11.67
CA ILE A 133 -1.83 -2.80 12.53
C ILE A 133 -2.93 -3.81 12.22
N GLU A 134 -4.19 -3.36 12.08
CA GLU A 134 -5.33 -4.24 11.74
C GLU A 134 -5.07 -5.01 10.45
N ARG A 135 -4.59 -4.35 9.38
CA ARG A 135 -4.19 -5.03 8.13
C ARG A 135 -3.11 -6.09 8.33
N ALA A 136 -2.12 -5.83 9.18
CA ALA A 136 -1.09 -6.81 9.46
C ALA A 136 -1.68 -8.04 10.16
N PHE A 137 -2.58 -7.84 11.11
CA PHE A 137 -3.28 -8.94 11.77
C PHE A 137 -4.26 -9.67 10.86
N GLU A 138 -4.88 -9.00 9.88
CA GLU A 138 -5.67 -9.67 8.84
C GLU A 138 -4.81 -10.61 7.97
N ILE A 139 -3.62 -10.17 7.57
CA ILE A 139 -2.67 -11.01 6.82
C ILE A 139 -2.20 -12.19 7.68
N LEU A 140 -1.86 -11.95 8.95
CA LEU A 140 -1.48 -13.01 9.88
C LEU A 140 -2.62 -14.02 10.08
N ASN A 141 -3.86 -13.55 10.21
CA ASN A 141 -5.04 -14.40 10.33
C ASN A 141 -5.25 -15.27 9.09
N ALA A 142 -4.93 -14.76 7.90
CA ALA A 142 -4.98 -15.50 6.64
C ALA A 142 -3.85 -16.54 6.53
N PHE A 143 -2.63 -16.24 7.00
CA PHE A 143 -1.55 -17.24 7.06
C PHE A 143 -1.89 -18.44 7.94
N LEU A 144 -2.71 -18.22 8.96
CA LEU A 144 -3.17 -19.23 9.91
C LEU A 144 -4.44 -19.96 9.46
N GLU A 145 -5.02 -19.62 8.30
CA GLU A 145 -6.18 -20.34 7.77
C GLU A 145 -5.77 -21.77 7.38
N GLY A 146 -6.29 -22.74 8.13
CA GLY A 146 -6.01 -24.16 7.92
C GLY A 146 -4.65 -24.64 8.44
N ASN A 147 -3.91 -23.82 9.21
CA ASN A 147 -2.62 -24.17 9.78
C ASN A 147 -2.62 -24.01 11.31
N ASP A 148 -1.91 -24.89 12.01
CA ASP A 148 -1.76 -24.80 13.47
C ASP A 148 -0.78 -23.71 13.91
N PHE A 149 0.25 -23.44 13.09
CA PHE A 149 1.34 -22.48 13.29
C PHE A 149 1.57 -21.61 12.05
N VAL A 150 2.28 -20.48 12.17
CA VAL A 150 2.32 -19.47 11.08
C VAL A 150 2.98 -19.97 9.79
N ALA A 151 3.78 -21.04 9.87
CA ALA A 151 4.50 -21.63 8.75
C ALA A 151 4.02 -23.05 8.39
N GLY A 152 2.90 -23.53 8.96
CA GLY A 152 2.34 -24.86 8.72
C GLY A 152 1.86 -25.53 10.00
N ASP A 153 2.01 -26.85 10.10
CA ASP A 153 1.44 -27.64 11.20
C ASP A 153 2.35 -27.77 12.43
N HIS A 154 3.55 -27.20 12.39
CA HIS A 154 4.55 -27.34 13.45
C HIS A 154 5.15 -26.00 13.85
N LEU A 155 5.49 -25.88 15.13
CA LEU A 155 6.12 -24.70 15.71
C LEU A 155 7.51 -24.45 15.07
N THR A 156 7.75 -23.22 14.61
CA THR A 156 9.01 -22.78 14.00
C THR A 156 9.53 -21.50 14.63
N ILE A 157 10.74 -21.06 14.28
CA ILE A 157 11.28 -19.76 14.72
C ILE A 157 10.41 -18.56 14.29
N ALA A 158 9.56 -18.70 13.26
CA ALA A 158 8.60 -17.65 12.91
C ALA A 158 7.56 -17.45 14.01
N ASP A 159 7.09 -18.52 14.65
CA ASP A 159 6.14 -18.45 15.76
C ASP A 159 6.77 -17.78 16.99
N PHE A 160 8.03 -18.08 17.31
CA PHE A 160 8.76 -17.40 18.38
C PHE A 160 8.83 -15.89 18.17
N SER A 161 9.07 -15.44 16.92
CA SER A 161 9.13 -14.02 16.58
C SER A 161 7.78 -13.35 16.67
N ILE A 162 6.79 -13.90 15.96
CA ILE A 162 5.48 -13.29 15.79
C ILE A 162 4.71 -13.33 17.10
N ALA A 163 4.81 -14.39 17.92
CA ALA A 163 4.11 -14.44 19.21
C ALA A 163 4.58 -13.33 20.16
N ILE A 164 5.86 -12.95 20.09
CA ILE A 164 6.42 -11.85 20.88
C ILE A 164 5.94 -10.48 20.36
N SER A 165 5.83 -10.31 19.04
CA SER A 165 5.18 -9.14 18.42
C SER A 165 3.69 -9.04 18.79
N THR A 166 2.96 -10.17 18.78
CA THR A 166 1.55 -10.26 19.15
C THR A 166 1.34 -9.93 20.63
N HIS A 167 2.16 -10.49 21.52
CA HIS A 167 2.17 -10.12 22.94
C HIS A 167 2.35 -8.60 23.11
N PHE A 168 3.28 -7.99 22.35
CA PHE A 168 3.51 -6.55 22.44
C PHE A 168 2.25 -5.75 22.06
N ALA A 169 1.53 -6.17 21.02
CA ALA A 169 0.27 -5.55 20.62
C ALA A 169 -0.81 -5.67 21.71
N GLU A 170 -1.03 -6.89 22.23
CA GLU A 170 -2.06 -7.18 23.23
C GLU A 170 -1.82 -6.40 24.54
N MET A 171 -0.56 -6.39 25.02
CA MET A 171 -0.17 -5.67 26.23
C MET A 171 -0.39 -4.15 26.13
N LEU A 172 -0.41 -3.60 24.91
CA LEU A 172 -0.71 -2.20 24.62
C LEU A 172 -2.22 -1.94 24.39
N GLY A 173 -3.05 -2.97 24.46
CA GLY A 173 -4.50 -2.92 24.37
C GLY A 173 -5.07 -3.18 22.98
N PHE A 174 -4.29 -3.71 22.04
CA PHE A 174 -4.81 -4.16 20.76
C PHE A 174 -5.56 -5.49 20.93
N ASP A 175 -6.84 -5.52 20.54
CA ASP A 175 -7.68 -6.70 20.68
C ASP A 175 -7.44 -7.73 19.57
N ILE A 176 -6.58 -8.71 19.85
CA ILE A 176 -6.30 -9.83 18.95
C ILE A 176 -7.47 -10.82 18.87
N GLY A 177 -8.43 -10.77 19.81
CA GLY A 177 -9.60 -11.64 19.85
C GLY A 177 -10.56 -11.45 18.66
N ARG A 178 -10.38 -10.37 17.88
CA ARG A 178 -11.10 -10.10 16.63
C ARG A 178 -10.68 -11.01 15.47
N TYR A 179 -9.59 -11.74 15.62
CA TYR A 179 -8.99 -12.59 14.61
C TYR A 179 -8.95 -14.04 15.11
N ASP A 180 -10.00 -14.81 14.82
CA ASP A 180 -10.20 -16.16 15.39
C ASP A 180 -8.96 -17.07 15.23
N ASN A 181 -8.31 -17.06 14.05
CA ASN A 181 -7.14 -17.89 13.80
C ASN A 181 -5.92 -17.39 14.58
N VAL A 182 -5.72 -16.07 14.66
CA VAL A 182 -4.62 -15.47 15.44
C VAL A 182 -4.79 -15.75 16.92
N SER A 183 -6.00 -15.55 17.46
CA SER A 183 -6.30 -15.80 18.87
C SER A 183 -6.05 -17.28 19.23
N GLY A 184 -6.58 -18.21 18.43
CA GLY A 184 -6.33 -19.64 18.64
C GLY A 184 -4.86 -20.03 18.52
N TRP A 185 -4.14 -19.49 17.53
CA TRP A 185 -2.71 -19.72 17.36
C TRP A 185 -1.87 -19.13 18.51
N TYR A 186 -2.24 -17.95 19.00
CA TYR A 186 -1.51 -17.28 20.06
C TYR A 186 -1.61 -18.04 21.39
N GLU A 187 -2.79 -18.55 21.73
CA GLU A 187 -2.96 -19.43 22.89
C GLU A 187 -2.17 -20.74 22.72
N ARG A 188 -2.18 -21.36 21.53
CA ARG A 188 -1.32 -22.52 21.25
C ARG A 188 0.17 -22.21 21.43
N CYS A 189 0.62 -21.03 21.02
CA CYS A 189 2.00 -20.59 21.22
C CYS A 189 2.32 -20.44 22.71
N LYS A 190 1.46 -19.78 23.48
CA LYS A 190 1.60 -19.67 24.95
C LYS A 190 1.75 -21.04 25.59
N ASP A 191 0.83 -21.94 25.30
CA ASP A 191 0.86 -23.30 25.85
C ASP A 191 2.15 -24.06 25.49
N CYS A 192 2.56 -24.00 24.21
CA CYS A 192 3.74 -24.71 23.73
C CYS A 192 5.05 -24.14 24.27
N LEU A 193 5.10 -22.82 24.49
CA LEU A 193 6.31 -22.08 24.84
C LEU A 193 6.44 -21.85 26.35
N GLU A 194 5.38 -22.03 27.13
CA GLU A 194 5.41 -21.73 28.58
C GLU A 194 6.38 -22.61 29.35
N LYS A 195 6.60 -23.86 28.93
CA LYS A 195 7.66 -24.71 29.49
C LYS A 195 9.08 -24.13 29.33
N TYR A 196 9.26 -23.14 28.46
CA TYR A 196 10.50 -22.40 28.26
C TYR A 196 10.45 -20.99 28.87
N GLY A 197 9.40 -20.67 29.63
CA GLY A 197 9.20 -19.40 30.34
C GLY A 197 8.65 -18.29 29.45
N PHE A 198 7.59 -18.55 28.70
CA PHE A 198 6.96 -17.53 27.83
C PHE A 198 6.52 -16.32 28.66
N GLU A 199 5.77 -16.53 29.74
CA GLU A 199 5.32 -15.46 30.64
C GLU A 199 6.48 -14.76 31.35
N GLU A 200 7.47 -15.53 31.82
CA GLU A 200 8.68 -15.00 32.47
C GLU A 200 9.45 -14.05 31.53
N VAL A 201 9.69 -14.48 30.28
CA VAL A 201 10.42 -13.70 29.27
C VAL A 201 9.64 -12.44 28.88
N ASN A 202 8.32 -12.47 28.96
CA ASN A 202 7.46 -11.35 28.58
C ASN A 202 7.19 -10.35 29.70
N THR A 203 7.37 -10.75 30.95
CA THR A 203 7.15 -9.89 32.14
C THR A 203 7.85 -8.52 32.05
N PRO A 204 9.12 -8.39 31.61
CA PRO A 204 9.76 -7.08 31.49
C PRO A 204 9.08 -6.11 30.52
N ALA A 205 8.29 -6.62 29.57
CA ALA A 205 7.58 -5.79 28.60
C ALA A 205 6.44 -4.98 29.24
N LEU A 206 5.92 -5.40 30.40
CA LEU A 206 4.84 -4.70 31.11
C LEU A 206 5.16 -3.23 31.42
N ALA A 207 6.45 -2.92 31.66
CA ALA A 207 6.92 -1.55 31.86
C ALA A 207 6.67 -0.65 30.63
N LEU A 208 6.81 -1.18 29.42
CA LEU A 208 6.50 -0.43 28.19
C LEU A 208 4.99 -0.13 28.12
N GLY A 209 4.16 -1.07 28.56
CA GLY A 209 2.72 -0.88 28.67
C GLY A 209 2.36 0.23 29.65
N GLU A 210 3.03 0.30 30.81
CA GLU A 210 2.83 1.39 31.77
C GLU A 210 3.21 2.75 31.19
N TRP A 211 4.35 2.85 30.51
CA TRP A 211 4.80 4.10 29.87
C TRP A 211 3.88 4.52 28.74
N TYR A 212 3.48 3.59 27.87
CA TYR A 212 2.45 3.84 26.87
C TYR A 212 1.16 4.37 27.51
N ARG A 213 0.75 3.76 28.64
CA ARG A 213 -0.47 4.17 29.33
C ARG A 213 -0.38 5.57 29.93
N ALA A 214 0.78 5.93 30.45
CA ALA A 214 1.06 7.25 31.02
C ALA A 214 1.11 8.34 29.95
N ASN A 215 1.64 8.04 28.77
CA ASN A 215 1.87 9.03 27.71
C ASN A 215 0.67 9.20 26.76
N LEU A 216 -0.19 8.18 26.60
CA LEU A 216 -1.33 8.25 25.68
C LEU A 216 -2.43 9.20 26.20
N LYS A 217 -2.77 10.20 25.40
CA LYS A 217 -3.84 11.16 25.68
C LYS A 217 -5.22 10.49 25.74
N GLU A 218 -6.07 11.03 26.59
CA GLU A 218 -7.33 10.38 27.02
C GLU A 218 -8.29 10.05 25.87
N GLU A 219 -8.38 10.91 24.85
CA GLU A 219 -9.24 10.71 23.69
C GLU A 219 -8.84 9.51 22.80
N TYR A 220 -7.57 9.08 22.88
CA TYR A 220 -7.04 7.91 22.16
C TYR A 220 -7.17 6.61 22.98
N ARG A 221 -7.65 6.67 24.22
CA ARG A 221 -7.90 5.46 25.04
C ARG A 221 -9.02 4.59 24.50
N LYS A 222 -9.92 5.14 23.67
CA LYS A 222 -11.00 4.40 22.98
C LYS A 222 -10.47 3.24 22.12
N TYR A 223 -9.23 3.33 21.65
CA TYR A 223 -8.57 2.27 20.89
C TYR A 223 -8.10 1.09 21.77
N ARG A 224 -8.27 1.14 23.10
CA ARG A 224 -7.96 0.04 24.05
C ARG A 224 -9.12 -0.90 24.34
N THR A 225 -10.36 -0.47 24.11
CA THR A 225 -11.58 -1.18 24.56
C THR A 225 -12.73 -1.02 23.56
N LEU A 226 -12.47 -1.24 22.28
CA LEU A 226 -13.57 -1.45 21.33
C LEU A 226 -14.11 -2.88 21.48
N SER A 227 -14.66 -3.18 22.67
CA SER A 227 -15.58 -4.29 22.86
C SER A 227 -16.92 -3.92 22.20
N CYS A 228 -17.42 -4.81 21.36
CA CYS A 228 -18.68 -4.77 20.62
C CYS A 228 -19.81 -3.93 21.25
N HIS A 229 -20.39 -3.02 20.47
CA HIS A 229 -21.84 -3.00 20.23
C HIS A 229 -22.12 -2.49 18.81
N ASN A 230 -22.82 -3.35 18.05
CA ASN A 230 -23.40 -3.17 16.73
C ASN A 230 -22.45 -2.84 15.58
N TYR A 231 -22.27 -3.79 14.66
CA TYR A 231 -22.54 -3.59 13.21
C TYR A 231 -22.53 -4.94 12.49
N LEU A 232 -23.54 -5.78 12.77
CA LEU A 232 -23.94 -6.90 11.88
C LEU A 232 -24.67 -6.39 10.61
N THR A 233 -24.32 -5.20 10.15
CA THR A 233 -24.88 -4.54 8.95
C THR A 233 -23.85 -3.74 8.16
N MET A 234 -22.55 -4.01 8.36
CA MET A 234 -21.48 -3.38 7.58
C MET A 234 -20.44 -4.38 7.05
N LEU A 235 -20.85 -5.64 6.89
CA LEU A 235 -20.05 -6.73 6.31
C LEU A 235 -19.95 -6.70 4.78
N ILE A 236 -20.23 -5.54 4.16
CA ILE A 236 -20.01 -5.28 2.74
C ILE A 236 -19.48 -3.83 2.63
N ILE A 237 -18.17 -3.69 2.32
CA ILE A 237 -17.44 -2.44 1.96
C ILE A 237 -16.79 -1.66 3.14
N TYR A 238 -15.65 -2.15 3.62
CA TYR A 238 -14.52 -1.27 3.98
C TYR A 238 -13.33 -1.66 3.10
N ARG A 239 -13.35 -1.20 1.84
CA ARG A 239 -12.14 -1.17 1.01
C ARG A 239 -11.40 0.08 1.41
N MET A 240 -10.14 -0.01 1.81
CA MET A 240 -9.27 1.16 1.87
C MET A 240 -9.34 1.88 0.53
N THR A 241 -9.77 3.13 0.56
CA THR A 241 -10.02 3.91 -0.64
C THR A 241 -8.77 4.66 -1.04
N ILE A 242 -8.45 4.67 -2.34
CA ILE A 242 -7.34 5.46 -2.88
C ILE A 242 -7.82 6.89 -3.05
N ASP A 243 -7.12 7.86 -2.45
CA ASP A 243 -7.43 9.28 -2.64
C ASP A 243 -7.13 9.66 -4.10
N LEU A 244 -8.10 10.27 -4.79
CA LEU A 244 -7.93 10.85 -6.11
C LEU A 244 -8.26 12.35 -6.05
N TYR A 245 -7.23 13.17 -6.15
CA TYR A 245 -7.34 14.61 -6.37
C TYR A 245 -7.72 14.87 -7.82
N TYR A 246 -8.89 15.47 -8.06
CA TYR A 246 -9.48 15.54 -9.38
C TYR A 246 -10.38 16.76 -9.61
N VAL A 247 -10.68 17.00 -10.88
CA VAL A 247 -11.86 17.77 -11.28
C VAL A 247 -12.73 16.93 -12.23
N PRO A 248 -14.08 17.00 -12.14
CA PRO A 248 -14.98 16.15 -12.92
C PRO A 248 -14.78 16.27 -14.43
N GLY A 249 -14.55 17.48 -14.94
CA GLY A 249 -14.42 17.74 -16.37
C GLY A 249 -13.12 17.25 -17.01
N SER A 250 -12.06 17.07 -16.22
CA SER A 250 -10.73 16.74 -16.72
C SER A 250 -10.71 15.34 -17.35
N ALA A 251 -10.34 15.27 -18.63
CA ALA A 251 -10.21 14.01 -19.35
C ALA A 251 -9.24 13.02 -18.68
N PRO A 252 -8.02 13.42 -18.28
CA PRO A 252 -7.12 12.51 -17.58
C PRO A 252 -7.68 12.03 -16.23
N CYS A 253 -8.47 12.84 -15.51
CA CYS A 253 -9.17 12.41 -14.30
C CYS A 253 -10.25 11.35 -14.61
N ARG A 254 -11.06 11.58 -15.65
CA ARG A 254 -12.08 10.62 -16.09
C ARG A 254 -11.47 9.29 -16.53
N ALA A 255 -10.32 9.33 -17.21
CA ALA A 255 -9.57 8.13 -17.60
C ALA A 255 -9.13 7.29 -16.39
N VAL A 256 -8.60 7.93 -15.33
CA VAL A 256 -8.26 7.25 -14.06
C VAL A 256 -9.49 6.67 -13.39
N ARG A 257 -10.61 7.41 -13.35
CA ARG A 257 -11.87 6.93 -12.77
C ARG A 257 -12.42 5.71 -13.52
N LEU A 258 -12.32 5.69 -14.85
CA LEU A 258 -12.69 4.54 -15.67
C LEU A 258 -11.79 3.33 -15.38
N ALA A 259 -10.48 3.51 -15.29
CA ALA A 259 -9.56 2.43 -14.94
C ALA A 259 -9.83 1.87 -13.54
N ALA A 260 -10.02 2.75 -12.54
CA ALA A 260 -10.37 2.35 -11.18
C ALA A 260 -11.67 1.54 -11.15
N ALA A 261 -12.71 1.99 -11.86
CA ALA A 261 -13.96 1.24 -12.01
C ALA A 261 -13.75 -0.13 -12.66
N ALA A 262 -12.88 -0.23 -13.67
CA ALA A 262 -12.58 -1.47 -14.36
C ALA A 262 -11.86 -2.51 -13.49
N VAL A 263 -11.06 -2.07 -12.53
CA VAL A 263 -10.38 -2.97 -11.56
C VAL A 263 -11.14 -3.12 -10.24
N GLY A 264 -12.28 -2.45 -10.09
CA GLY A 264 -13.09 -2.47 -8.88
C GLY A 264 -12.51 -1.65 -7.73
N VAL A 265 -11.56 -0.75 -7.97
CA VAL A 265 -11.04 0.16 -6.96
C VAL A 265 -12.08 1.24 -6.66
N ASN A 266 -12.38 1.42 -5.36
CA ASN A 266 -13.19 2.54 -4.89
C ASN A 266 -12.25 3.71 -4.59
N LEU A 267 -12.46 4.82 -5.29
CA LEU A 267 -11.68 6.05 -5.10
C LEU A 267 -12.34 6.95 -4.08
N ASN A 268 -11.55 7.54 -3.19
CA ASN A 268 -11.95 8.69 -2.39
C ASN A 268 -11.70 9.97 -3.19
N LEU A 269 -12.78 10.52 -3.77
CA LEU A 269 -12.68 11.66 -4.67
C LEU A 269 -12.46 12.96 -3.88
N LYS A 270 -11.27 13.55 -4.03
CA LYS A 270 -10.91 14.86 -3.48
C LYS A 270 -11.07 15.91 -4.59
N LEU A 271 -12.19 16.62 -4.59
CA LEU A 271 -12.39 17.72 -5.54
C LEU A 271 -11.32 18.80 -5.28
N THR A 272 -10.60 19.20 -6.32
CA THR A 272 -9.54 20.23 -6.23
C THR A 272 -9.96 21.47 -7.01
N ASP A 273 -10.05 22.62 -6.34
CA ASP A 273 -10.41 23.89 -6.98
C ASP A 273 -9.23 24.46 -7.79
N LEU A 274 -9.20 24.14 -9.08
CA LEU A 274 -8.19 24.66 -9.98
C LEU A 274 -8.38 26.16 -10.28
N MET A 275 -9.62 26.66 -10.32
CA MET A 275 -9.88 28.08 -10.63
C MET A 275 -9.54 28.99 -9.46
N GLY A 276 -9.73 28.51 -8.22
CA GLY A 276 -9.30 29.16 -6.99
C GLY A 276 -7.83 28.95 -6.64
N GLY A 277 -7.06 28.22 -7.48
CA GLY A 277 -5.63 28.04 -7.30
C GLY A 277 -5.23 27.08 -6.17
N GLU A 278 -6.12 26.16 -5.75
CA GLU A 278 -5.81 25.19 -4.67
C GLU A 278 -4.58 24.33 -4.99
N HIS A 279 -4.45 23.92 -6.25
CA HIS A 279 -3.29 23.17 -6.77
C HIS A 279 -1.94 23.92 -6.67
N LEU A 280 -1.96 25.24 -6.48
CA LEU A 280 -0.75 26.07 -6.34
C LEU A 280 -0.36 26.28 -4.86
N LYS A 281 -1.17 25.80 -3.92
CA LYS A 281 -0.86 25.93 -2.49
C LYS A 281 0.28 24.97 -2.10
N PRO A 282 1.10 25.31 -1.09
CA PRO A 282 2.22 24.48 -0.66
C PRO A 282 1.85 23.02 -0.35
N GLU A 283 0.66 22.78 0.19
CA GLU A 283 0.17 21.45 0.54
C GLU A 283 -0.03 20.57 -0.70
N PHE A 284 -0.60 21.13 -1.78
CA PHE A 284 -0.78 20.40 -3.03
C PHE A 284 0.53 20.28 -3.80
N ILE A 285 1.39 21.31 -3.80
CA ILE A 285 2.71 21.24 -4.45
C ILE A 285 3.60 20.19 -3.78
N LYS A 286 3.52 20.04 -2.45
CA LYS A 286 4.23 18.98 -1.73
C LYS A 286 3.78 17.59 -2.17
N LEU A 287 2.50 17.44 -2.49
CA LEU A 287 1.92 16.20 -3.00
C LEU A 287 2.34 15.95 -4.46
N ASN A 288 2.16 16.96 -5.32
CA ASN A 288 2.49 16.93 -6.74
C ASN A 288 3.18 18.25 -7.13
N PRO A 289 4.52 18.26 -7.35
CA PRO A 289 5.27 19.46 -7.72
C PRO A 289 4.91 19.98 -9.12
N GLN A 290 4.30 19.16 -9.98
CA GLN A 290 3.75 19.58 -11.27
C GLN A 290 2.36 20.22 -11.12
N HIS A 291 1.80 20.25 -9.90
CA HIS A 291 0.55 20.95 -9.54
C HIS A 291 -0.60 20.67 -10.52
N THR A 292 -0.78 19.40 -10.90
CA THR A 292 -1.80 18.93 -11.84
C THR A 292 -2.76 17.92 -11.20
N VAL A 293 -3.90 17.74 -11.86
CA VAL A 293 -4.82 16.64 -11.61
C VAL A 293 -4.92 15.76 -12.87
N PRO A 294 -5.08 14.44 -12.74
CA PRO A 294 -5.26 13.67 -11.51
C PRO A 294 -3.96 13.48 -10.72
N THR A 295 -4.07 13.46 -9.39
CA THR A 295 -3.02 12.97 -8.48
C THR A 295 -3.65 11.94 -7.56
N ILE A 296 -3.05 10.75 -7.41
CA ILE A 296 -3.49 9.77 -6.42
C ILE A 296 -2.60 9.79 -5.17
N ASN A 297 -3.16 9.42 -4.04
CA ASN A 297 -2.43 8.95 -2.87
C ASN A 297 -2.99 7.58 -2.47
N ASP A 298 -2.20 6.54 -2.71
CA ASP A 298 -2.48 5.18 -2.30
C ASP A 298 -1.61 4.83 -1.10
N ASN A 299 -2.12 5.10 0.10
CA ASN A 299 -1.47 4.74 1.37
C ASN A 299 -0.02 5.23 1.49
N GLY A 300 0.23 6.48 1.08
CA GLY A 300 1.54 7.12 1.08
C GLY A 300 2.28 7.03 -0.25
N PHE A 301 1.84 6.20 -1.20
CA PHE A 301 2.34 6.23 -2.56
C PHE A 301 1.60 7.27 -3.40
N VAL A 302 2.32 8.31 -3.81
CA VAL A 302 1.76 9.44 -4.56
C VAL A 302 2.21 9.37 -6.01
N LEU A 303 1.26 9.49 -6.95
CA LEU A 303 1.53 9.42 -8.39
C LEU A 303 0.64 10.40 -9.16
N TRP A 304 1.23 11.13 -10.11
CA TRP A 304 0.57 12.18 -10.91
C TRP A 304 0.93 12.10 -12.39
N GLU A 305 0.45 11.08 -13.08
CA GLU A 305 0.38 11.05 -14.56
C GLU A 305 -0.74 10.08 -14.89
N SER A 306 -1.83 10.52 -15.52
CA SER A 306 -3.06 9.73 -15.58
C SER A 306 -2.86 8.35 -16.18
N ARG A 307 -2.04 8.23 -17.23
CA ARG A 307 -1.79 6.96 -17.91
C ARG A 307 -0.88 6.04 -17.10
N ALA A 308 0.03 6.61 -16.31
CA ALA A 308 0.82 5.85 -15.34
C ALA A 308 -0.05 5.36 -14.17
N ILE A 309 -0.93 6.21 -13.65
CA ILE A 309 -1.93 5.86 -12.62
C ILE A 309 -2.81 4.71 -13.12
N MET A 310 -3.30 4.77 -14.35
CA MET A 310 -4.12 3.70 -14.93
C MET A 310 -3.35 2.38 -14.98
N GLY A 311 -2.09 2.37 -15.44
CA GLY A 311 -1.24 1.17 -15.42
C GLY A 311 -1.03 0.63 -14.01
N TYR A 312 -0.68 1.51 -13.06
CA TYR A 312 -0.50 1.19 -11.64
C TYR A 312 -1.74 0.52 -11.04
N LEU A 313 -2.93 1.09 -11.26
CA LEU A 313 -4.18 0.54 -10.73
C LEU A 313 -4.47 -0.87 -11.26
N VAL A 314 -4.12 -1.15 -12.52
CA VAL A 314 -4.26 -2.50 -13.07
C VAL A 314 -3.23 -3.45 -12.50
N ASP A 315 -1.96 -3.05 -12.48
CA ASP A 315 -0.87 -3.92 -12.01
C ASP A 315 -1.01 -4.28 -10.52
N GLN A 316 -1.57 -3.38 -9.70
CA GLN A 316 -1.79 -3.61 -8.27
C GLN A 316 -3.11 -4.31 -7.94
N TYR A 317 -4.22 -3.92 -8.58
CA TYR A 317 -5.57 -4.26 -8.07
C TYR A 317 -6.39 -5.15 -9.01
N ALA A 318 -5.98 -5.34 -10.26
CA ALA A 318 -6.77 -6.14 -11.18
C ALA A 318 -6.64 -7.63 -10.88
N LYS A 319 -7.79 -8.33 -10.93
CA LYS A 319 -7.83 -9.79 -10.77
C LYS A 319 -7.18 -10.55 -11.92
N ASN A 320 -7.00 -9.90 -13.06
CA ASN A 320 -6.37 -10.44 -14.25
C ASN A 320 -5.75 -9.29 -15.06
N ASP A 321 -4.92 -9.64 -16.03
CA ASP A 321 -4.21 -8.67 -16.86
C ASP A 321 -4.95 -8.31 -18.16
N SER A 322 -6.22 -8.69 -18.35
CA SER A 322 -6.89 -8.55 -19.66
C SER A 322 -6.95 -7.12 -20.19
N ILE A 323 -7.09 -6.12 -19.31
CA ILE A 323 -7.17 -4.70 -19.66
C ILE A 323 -5.80 -4.00 -19.70
N TYR A 324 -4.77 -4.66 -19.16
CA TYR A 324 -3.36 -4.25 -19.24
C TYR A 324 -2.50 -5.54 -19.31
N PRO A 325 -2.45 -6.24 -20.46
CA PRO A 325 -1.79 -7.56 -20.57
C PRO A 325 -0.28 -7.53 -20.36
N LYS A 326 0.26 -8.53 -19.66
CA LYS A 326 1.69 -8.66 -19.34
C LYS A 326 2.55 -9.19 -20.49
N GLU A 327 1.94 -9.85 -21.47
CA GLU A 327 2.64 -10.28 -22.69
C GLU A 327 3.22 -9.06 -23.43
N ALA A 328 4.50 -9.14 -23.79
CA ALA A 328 5.27 -7.98 -24.21
C ALA A 328 4.70 -7.25 -25.44
N LYS A 329 4.25 -7.96 -26.48
CA LYS A 329 3.72 -7.33 -27.70
C LYS A 329 2.35 -6.71 -27.46
N ALA A 330 1.48 -7.38 -26.70
CA ALA A 330 0.19 -6.86 -26.30
C ALA A 330 0.36 -5.62 -25.40
N ARG A 331 1.27 -5.69 -24.42
CA ARG A 331 1.65 -4.55 -23.55
C ARG A 331 2.11 -3.37 -24.38
N ALA A 332 3.01 -3.60 -25.34
CA ALA A 332 3.57 -2.57 -26.20
C ALA A 332 2.49 -1.88 -27.04
N LEU A 333 1.50 -2.63 -27.55
CA LEU A 333 0.39 -2.06 -28.32
C LEU A 333 -0.50 -1.15 -27.46
N VAL A 334 -0.81 -1.56 -26.22
CA VAL A 334 -1.55 -0.72 -25.27
C VAL A 334 -0.77 0.56 -24.95
N ASN A 335 0.51 0.42 -24.62
CA ASN A 335 1.38 1.57 -24.33
C ASN A 335 1.48 2.52 -25.53
N GLN A 336 1.60 1.99 -26.75
CA GLN A 336 1.61 2.81 -27.96
C GLN A 336 0.36 3.69 -28.07
N ARG A 337 -0.83 3.15 -27.76
CA ARG A 337 -2.08 3.93 -27.78
C ARG A 337 -2.15 4.96 -26.65
N LEU A 338 -1.65 4.63 -25.46
CA LEU A 338 -1.55 5.57 -24.34
C LEU A 338 -0.64 6.75 -24.69
N PHE A 339 0.55 6.49 -25.25
CA PHE A 339 1.47 7.54 -25.67
C PHE A 339 0.95 8.34 -26.87
N PHE A 340 0.25 7.70 -27.83
CA PHE A 340 -0.46 8.39 -28.90
C PHE A 340 -1.55 9.32 -28.35
N ASP A 341 -2.33 8.87 -27.38
CA ASP A 341 -3.36 9.69 -26.75
C ASP A 341 -2.73 10.91 -26.06
N GLN A 342 -1.66 10.72 -25.28
CA GLN A 342 -0.97 11.81 -24.59
C GLN A 342 -0.30 12.80 -25.54
N GLY A 343 0.57 12.30 -26.42
CA GLY A 343 1.50 13.10 -27.20
C GLY A 343 0.99 13.52 -28.58
N THR A 344 -0.12 12.95 -29.05
CA THR A 344 -0.72 13.30 -30.35
C THR A 344 -2.15 13.78 -30.21
N LEU A 345 -3.06 12.93 -29.73
CA LEU A 345 -4.50 13.24 -29.76
C LEU A 345 -4.90 14.30 -28.74
N TYR A 346 -4.70 14.04 -27.45
CA TYR A 346 -5.05 14.98 -26.38
C TYR A 346 -4.24 16.27 -26.48
N SER A 347 -2.94 16.19 -26.82
CA SER A 347 -2.10 17.37 -27.03
C SER A 347 -2.67 18.29 -28.11
N ALA A 348 -3.07 17.75 -29.27
CA ALA A 348 -3.66 18.58 -30.34
C ALA A 348 -4.94 19.29 -29.90
N ILE A 349 -5.79 18.61 -29.12
CA ILE A 349 -7.01 19.19 -28.55
C ILE A 349 -6.68 20.29 -27.54
N ALA A 350 -5.79 20.00 -26.59
CA ALA A 350 -5.39 20.94 -25.55
C ALA A 350 -4.73 22.19 -26.14
N ASP A 351 -3.79 22.02 -27.09
CA ASP A 351 -3.03 23.10 -27.71
C ASP A 351 -3.90 24.08 -28.50
N TYR A 352 -5.00 23.57 -29.08
CA TYR A 352 -5.97 24.37 -29.81
C TYR A 352 -7.01 25.00 -28.87
N TYR A 353 -7.75 24.20 -28.09
CA TYR A 353 -8.91 24.68 -27.35
C TYR A 353 -8.59 25.39 -26.04
N TYR A 354 -7.60 24.93 -25.27
CA TYR A 354 -7.38 25.47 -23.92
C TYR A 354 -6.90 26.93 -23.91
N PRO A 355 -6.00 27.38 -24.81
CA PRO A 355 -5.67 28.80 -24.92
C PRO A 355 -6.90 29.67 -25.23
N GLN A 356 -7.83 29.18 -26.05
CA GLN A 356 -9.07 29.90 -26.37
C GLN A 356 -9.99 30.00 -25.14
N LEU A 357 -10.19 28.88 -24.45
CA LEU A 357 -11.11 28.79 -23.31
C LEU A 357 -10.62 29.52 -22.05
N PHE A 358 -9.32 29.44 -21.76
CA PHE A 358 -8.78 29.89 -20.47
C PHE A 358 -7.90 31.15 -20.57
N ALA A 359 -7.44 31.50 -21.77
CA ALA A 359 -6.59 32.67 -22.00
C ALA A 359 -7.14 33.64 -23.06
N GLY A 360 -8.30 33.36 -23.66
CA GLY A 360 -8.91 34.22 -24.68
C GLY A 360 -8.11 34.35 -25.98
N ALA A 361 -7.22 33.39 -26.25
CA ALA A 361 -6.49 33.35 -27.51
C ALA A 361 -7.44 33.13 -28.71
N PRO A 362 -7.14 33.66 -29.91
CA PRO A 362 -7.93 33.37 -31.09
C PRO A 362 -7.75 31.91 -31.55
N ALA A 363 -8.72 31.41 -32.32
CA ALA A 363 -8.60 30.12 -32.97
C ALA A 363 -7.42 30.11 -33.96
N ASP A 364 -6.64 29.03 -33.95
CA ASP A 364 -5.46 28.83 -34.79
C ASP A 364 -5.72 27.71 -35.82
N PRO A 365 -5.87 28.04 -37.12
CA PRO A 365 -6.14 27.06 -38.17
C PRO A 365 -5.07 25.96 -38.28
N VAL A 366 -3.80 26.26 -38.01
CA VAL A 366 -2.71 25.27 -38.08
C VAL A 366 -2.85 24.24 -36.95
N LYS A 367 -3.25 24.69 -35.76
CA LYS A 367 -3.52 23.78 -34.64
C LYS A 367 -4.82 23.00 -34.83
N LEU A 368 -5.83 23.58 -35.49
CA LEU A 368 -7.05 22.88 -35.86
C LEU A 368 -6.76 21.71 -36.81
N GLU A 369 -5.89 21.89 -37.81
CA GLU A 369 -5.49 20.81 -38.72
C GLU A 369 -4.82 19.64 -37.99
N LYS A 370 -4.07 19.90 -36.91
CA LYS A 370 -3.46 18.85 -36.09
C LYS A 370 -4.51 17.97 -35.40
N ILE A 371 -5.66 18.54 -35.03
CA ILE A 371 -6.78 17.77 -34.49
C ILE A 371 -7.32 16.81 -35.55
N THR A 372 -7.62 17.32 -36.75
CA THR A 372 -8.08 16.50 -37.88
C THR A 372 -7.09 15.38 -38.21
N GLY A 373 -5.79 15.70 -38.22
CA GLY A 373 -4.73 14.72 -38.44
C GLY A 373 -4.68 13.64 -37.37
N ALA A 374 -4.76 14.03 -36.09
CA ALA A 374 -4.76 13.08 -34.98
C ALA A 374 -6.01 12.17 -34.98
N LEU A 375 -7.20 12.72 -35.27
CA LEU A 375 -8.43 11.94 -35.43
C LEU A 375 -8.36 11.01 -36.64
N GLY A 376 -7.78 11.45 -37.75
CA GLY A 376 -7.54 10.60 -38.93
C GLY A 376 -6.61 9.43 -38.62
N LEU A 377 -5.58 9.64 -37.79
CA LEU A 377 -4.73 8.56 -37.29
C LEU A 377 -5.52 7.58 -36.42
N LEU A 378 -6.30 8.07 -35.45
CA LEU A 378 -7.12 7.20 -34.61
C LEU A 378 -8.14 6.40 -35.44
N GLU A 379 -8.80 7.03 -36.42
CA GLU A 379 -9.74 6.39 -37.35
C GLU A 379 -9.10 5.21 -38.08
N LYS A 380 -7.84 5.38 -38.53
CA LYS A 380 -7.05 4.33 -39.17
C LYS A 380 -6.61 3.25 -38.18
N LEU A 381 -6.22 3.62 -36.96
CA LEU A 381 -5.85 2.65 -35.91
C LEU A 381 -7.04 1.77 -35.49
N LEU A 382 -8.27 2.26 -35.66
CA LEU A 382 -9.51 1.53 -35.38
C LEU A 382 -10.06 0.76 -36.58
N GLU A 383 -9.47 0.90 -37.77
CA GLU A 383 -9.94 0.22 -38.97
C GLU A 383 -9.84 -1.31 -38.82
N GLY A 384 -10.98 -1.99 -38.98
CA GLY A 384 -11.09 -3.44 -38.78
C GLY A 384 -10.87 -3.91 -37.34
N GLN A 385 -10.71 -2.99 -36.38
CA GLN A 385 -10.52 -3.31 -34.97
C GLN A 385 -11.81 -3.18 -34.17
N THR A 386 -11.89 -3.96 -33.10
CA THR A 386 -13.00 -3.89 -32.14
C THR A 386 -12.68 -2.95 -30.97
N TYR A 387 -11.40 -2.95 -30.55
CA TYR A 387 -10.84 -2.10 -29.51
C TYR A 387 -9.54 -1.45 -30.02
N ALA A 388 -9.09 -0.39 -29.36
CA ALA A 388 -7.94 0.40 -29.80
C ALA A 388 -6.60 -0.37 -29.73
N ALA A 389 -6.50 -1.36 -28.83
CA ALA A 389 -5.27 -2.11 -28.58
C ALA A 389 -5.49 -3.62 -28.40
N GLY A 390 -5.96 -4.29 -29.45
CA GLY A 390 -6.08 -5.75 -29.49
C GLY A 390 -7.52 -6.24 -29.47
N LYS A 391 -7.75 -7.42 -28.88
CA LYS A 391 -9.04 -8.13 -28.94
C LYS A 391 -9.99 -7.83 -27.77
N ASN A 392 -9.49 -7.22 -26.70
CA ASN A 392 -10.24 -6.94 -25.48
C ASN A 392 -10.25 -5.43 -25.20
N LEU A 393 -11.20 -4.98 -24.37
CA LEU A 393 -11.15 -3.65 -23.77
C LEU A 393 -9.84 -3.49 -22.98
N THR A 394 -9.16 -2.37 -23.14
CA THR A 394 -7.92 -2.08 -22.41
C THR A 394 -7.93 -0.67 -21.81
N ILE A 395 -6.96 -0.37 -20.95
CA ILE A 395 -6.78 1.00 -20.44
C ILE A 395 -6.47 2.01 -21.55
N ALA A 396 -6.00 1.57 -22.74
CA ALA A 396 -5.89 2.44 -23.90
C ALA A 396 -7.26 2.93 -24.38
N ASP A 397 -8.26 2.05 -24.43
CA ASP A 397 -9.62 2.42 -24.80
C ASP A 397 -10.21 3.41 -23.79
N LEU A 398 -10.00 3.15 -22.49
CA LEU A 398 -10.49 4.00 -21.40
C LEU A 398 -9.84 5.39 -21.40
N SER A 399 -8.56 5.49 -21.79
CA SER A 399 -7.87 6.77 -21.94
C SER A 399 -8.38 7.53 -23.16
N LEU A 400 -8.41 6.87 -24.33
CA LEU A 400 -8.85 7.46 -25.58
C LEU A 400 -10.32 7.91 -25.53
N ILE A 401 -11.21 7.15 -24.88
CA ILE A 401 -12.63 7.52 -24.83
C ILE A 401 -12.85 8.76 -23.98
N ALA A 402 -12.05 8.96 -22.92
CA ALA A 402 -12.09 10.18 -22.14
C ALA A 402 -11.67 11.38 -22.99
N THR A 403 -10.64 11.24 -23.83
CA THR A 403 -10.23 12.27 -24.81
C THR A 403 -11.32 12.52 -25.85
N VAL A 404 -11.80 11.47 -26.55
CA VAL A 404 -12.80 11.60 -27.63
C VAL A 404 -14.10 12.24 -27.13
N THR A 405 -14.56 11.89 -25.93
CA THR A 405 -15.78 12.51 -25.37
C THR A 405 -15.57 13.96 -24.91
N THR A 406 -14.31 14.38 -24.69
CA THR A 406 -13.96 15.80 -24.54
C THR A 406 -14.14 16.55 -25.86
N ILE A 407 -13.74 15.93 -26.97
CA ILE A 407 -13.89 16.48 -28.33
C ILE A 407 -15.38 16.66 -28.66
N GLU A 408 -16.22 15.68 -28.30
CA GLU A 408 -17.68 15.78 -28.40
C GLU A 408 -18.23 16.98 -27.60
N ALA A 409 -17.78 17.16 -26.35
CA ALA A 409 -18.19 18.30 -25.52
C ALA A 409 -17.70 19.66 -26.04
N LEU A 410 -16.60 19.69 -26.80
CA LEU A 410 -16.11 20.87 -27.51
C LEU A 410 -16.88 21.15 -28.81
N SER A 411 -17.87 20.31 -29.13
CA SER A 411 -18.71 20.45 -30.33
C SER A 411 -17.94 20.37 -31.65
N TYR A 412 -16.79 19.69 -31.66
CA TYR A 412 -16.07 19.37 -32.88
C TYR A 412 -16.80 18.27 -33.65
N ASP A 413 -16.91 18.41 -34.97
CA ASP A 413 -17.62 17.46 -35.82
C ASP A 413 -16.85 16.14 -35.98
N LEU A 414 -17.36 15.08 -35.34
CA LEU A 414 -16.83 13.73 -35.45
C LEU A 414 -17.53 12.88 -36.52
N THR A 415 -18.54 13.39 -37.22
CA THR A 415 -19.30 12.64 -38.22
C THR A 415 -18.46 12.05 -39.36
N PRO A 416 -17.32 12.64 -39.80
CA PRO A 416 -16.45 12.03 -40.80
C PRO A 416 -15.75 10.75 -40.33
N PHE A 417 -15.60 10.54 -39.02
CA PHE A 417 -14.81 9.46 -38.42
C PHE A 417 -15.74 8.33 -37.95
N LYS A 418 -16.08 7.44 -38.88
CA LYS A 418 -17.08 6.38 -38.67
C LYS A 418 -16.58 5.28 -37.74
N ASN A 419 -15.31 4.90 -37.83
CA ASN A 419 -14.71 3.92 -36.94
C ASN A 419 -14.63 4.46 -35.52
N ILE A 420 -14.24 5.73 -35.34
CA ILE A 420 -14.27 6.41 -34.04
C ILE A 420 -15.70 6.44 -33.47
N SER A 421 -16.69 6.80 -34.28
CA SER A 421 -18.10 6.86 -33.84
C SER A 421 -18.60 5.49 -33.38
N LYS A 422 -18.33 4.44 -34.17
CA LYS A 422 -18.70 3.05 -33.85
C LYS A 422 -17.99 2.54 -32.59
N TRP A 423 -16.69 2.76 -32.50
CA TRP A 423 -15.88 2.38 -31.35
C TRP A 423 -16.32 3.13 -30.09
N SER A 424 -16.52 4.46 -30.17
CA SER A 424 -16.98 5.31 -29.06
C SER A 424 -18.31 4.81 -28.49
N ALA A 425 -19.29 4.51 -29.36
CA ALA A 425 -20.57 3.95 -28.93
C ALA A 425 -20.41 2.60 -28.20
N LYS A 426 -19.51 1.74 -28.67
CA LYS A 426 -19.21 0.47 -28.02
C LYS A 426 -18.56 0.67 -26.64
N ILE A 427 -17.51 1.49 -26.54
CA ILE A 427 -16.82 1.73 -25.27
C ILE A 427 -17.75 2.38 -24.25
N LYS A 428 -18.63 3.30 -24.69
CA LYS A 428 -19.70 3.89 -23.84
C LYS A 428 -20.62 2.84 -23.24
N GLY A 429 -20.92 1.77 -23.98
CA GLY A 429 -21.79 0.67 -23.52
C GLY A 429 -21.08 -0.38 -22.66
N GLU A 430 -19.75 -0.53 -22.79
CA GLU A 430 -19.00 -1.62 -22.14
C GLU A 430 -18.10 -1.16 -21.00
N ALA A 431 -17.67 0.10 -20.98
CA ALA A 431 -16.78 0.60 -19.96
C ALA A 431 -17.46 0.58 -18.58
N PRO A 432 -16.84 -0.05 -17.56
CA PRO A 432 -17.43 -0.16 -16.22
C PRO A 432 -17.74 1.22 -15.62
N LYS A 433 -18.97 1.37 -15.10
CA LYS A 433 -19.48 2.62 -14.52
C LYS A 433 -19.30 3.86 -15.42
N TYR A 434 -19.39 3.70 -16.75
CA TYR A 434 -19.09 4.77 -17.70
C TYR A 434 -19.78 6.11 -17.41
N GLN A 435 -21.09 6.09 -17.10
CA GLN A 435 -21.83 7.32 -16.85
C GLN A 435 -21.26 8.10 -15.65
N GLU A 436 -21.04 7.42 -14.52
CA GLU A 436 -20.51 8.02 -13.30
C GLU A 436 -19.05 8.46 -13.48
N ALA A 437 -18.21 7.60 -14.07
CA ALA A 437 -16.76 7.80 -14.17
C ALA A 437 -16.37 8.81 -15.26
N ASN A 438 -17.12 8.85 -16.37
CA ASN A 438 -16.82 9.69 -17.53
C ASN A 438 -18.00 10.57 -17.96
N GLY A 439 -19.17 10.00 -18.20
CA GLY A 439 -20.33 10.69 -18.82
C GLY A 439 -20.77 11.96 -18.07
N ASP A 440 -20.84 11.91 -16.74
CA ASP A 440 -21.20 13.06 -15.93
C ASP A 440 -20.12 14.15 -15.95
N GLY A 441 -18.85 13.76 -15.96
CA GLY A 441 -17.74 14.70 -16.09
C GLY A 441 -17.71 15.40 -17.45
N VAL A 442 -18.09 14.70 -18.53
CA VAL A 442 -18.24 15.28 -19.88
C VAL A 442 -19.33 16.37 -19.88
N LYS A 443 -20.47 16.14 -19.21
CA LYS A 443 -21.53 17.15 -19.05
C LYS A 443 -21.02 18.38 -18.29
N HIS A 444 -20.35 18.17 -17.14
CA HIS A 444 -19.75 19.27 -16.37
C HIS A 444 -18.72 20.07 -17.19
N PHE A 445 -17.92 19.40 -18.03
CA PHE A 445 -16.97 20.08 -18.91
C PHE A 445 -17.70 20.88 -19.99
N LYS A 446 -18.76 20.34 -20.60
CA LYS A 446 -19.59 21.06 -21.57
C LYS A 446 -20.21 22.33 -20.97
N GLU A 447 -20.75 22.24 -19.76
CA GLU A 447 -21.29 23.39 -19.03
C GLU A 447 -20.23 24.45 -18.73
N LEU A 448 -19.00 24.05 -18.42
CA LEU A 448 -17.88 24.98 -18.27
C LEU A 448 -17.56 25.67 -19.59
N VAL A 449 -17.43 24.92 -20.69
CA VAL A 449 -17.18 25.46 -22.03
C VAL A 449 -18.27 26.47 -22.41
N ASP A 450 -19.54 26.12 -22.26
CA ASP A 450 -20.67 27.00 -22.59
C ASP A 450 -20.69 28.27 -21.74
N ARG A 451 -20.24 28.23 -20.49
CA ARG A 451 -20.10 29.43 -19.64
C ARG A 451 -18.95 30.32 -20.08
N LEU A 452 -17.83 29.74 -20.53
CA LEU A 452 -16.65 30.50 -20.95
C LEU A 452 -16.81 31.13 -22.34
N THR A 453 -17.59 30.51 -23.23
CA THR A 453 -17.80 30.98 -24.62
C THR A 453 -19.03 31.87 -24.84
N LYS A 454 -19.90 32.02 -23.82
CA LYS A 454 -21.06 32.94 -23.85
C LYS A 454 -20.74 34.39 -23.44
N LYS A 455 -19.47 34.70 -23.17
CA LYS A 455 -18.95 36.07 -23.06
C LYS A 455 -18.48 36.54 -24.43
#